data_AF-F1YGI6-F1
#
_entry.id   AF-F1YGI6-F1
#
_cell.length_a   1.000
_cell.length_b   1.000
_cell.length_c   1.000
_cell.angle_alpha   90.00
_cell.angle_beta   90.00
_cell.angle_gamma   90.00
#
_symmetry.space_group_name_H-M   'P 1'
#
loop_
_entity.id
_entity.type
_entity.pdbx_description
1 polymer ?
#
loop_
_entity_poly.entity_id
_entity_poly.type
_entity_poly.pdbx_seq_one_letter_code
_entity_poly.pdbx_strand_id
1 'polypeptide(L)' 'MVKVSGVKALATTAALNLNSGIFEVIGTARDQSQVRLRPFLRNVRTHTRHAPEAYKIADVGQHSLNGQYPIPGFTS' A
#
# COMPACT_ATOMS: atom_id res chain seq x y z
N MET A 1 12.74 0.81 -11.89
CA MET A 1 12.43 1.10 -10.48
C MET A 1 11.24 2.04 -10.31
N VAL A 2 11.24 3.23 -10.94
CA VAL A 2 10.16 4.22 -10.80
C VAL A 2 8.74 3.68 -11.01
N LYS A 3 8.49 2.95 -12.10
CA LYS A 3 7.16 2.35 -12.36
C LYS A 3 6.71 1.38 -11.26
N VAL A 4 7.63 0.57 -10.75
CA VAL A 4 7.35 -0.40 -9.67
C VAL A 4 7.09 0.32 -8.35
N SER A 5 7.89 1.35 -8.03
CA SER A 5 7.70 2.21 -6.86
C SER A 5 6.33 2.91 -6.88
N GLY A 6 5.93 3.44 -8.04
CA GLY A 6 4.62 4.08 -8.24
C GLY A 6 3.45 3.11 -8.06
N VAL A 7 3.50 1.93 -8.69
CA VAL A 7 2.47 0.89 -8.54
C VAL A 7 2.40 0.41 -7.09
N LYS A 8 3.54 0.25 -6.41
CA LYS A 8 3.58 -0.17 -5.01
C LYS A 8 2.96 0.86 -4.07
N ALA A 9 3.26 2.15 -4.25
CA ALA A 9 2.65 3.22 -3.47
C ALA A 9 1.13 3.23 -3.67
N LEU A 10 0.68 3.23 -4.94
CA LEU A 10 -0.75 3.18 -5.26
C LEU A 10 -1.44 1.96 -4.64
N ALA A 11 -0.86 0.77 -4.76
CA ALA A 11 -1.42 -0.45 -4.18
C ALA A 11 -1.46 -0.41 -2.64
N THR A 12 -0.45 0.20 -2.00
CA THR A 12 -0.39 0.34 -0.55
C THR A 12 -1.50 1.26 -0.04
N THR A 13 -1.62 2.45 -0.64
CA THR A 13 -2.68 3.40 -0.31
C THR A 13 -4.08 2.79 -0.55
N ALA A 14 -4.30 2.15 -1.70
CA ALA A 14 -5.57 1.50 -2.01
C ALA A 14 -5.91 0.38 -1.01
N ALA A 15 -4.94 -0.47 -0.68
CA ALA A 15 -5.14 -1.57 0.26
C ALA A 15 -5.45 -1.07 1.68
N LEU A 16 -4.80 0.01 2.15
CA LEU A 16 -5.08 0.62 3.45
C LEU A 16 -6.46 1.28 3.50
N ASN A 17 -6.87 1.96 2.43
CA ASN A 17 -8.20 2.57 2.33
C ASN A 17 -9.30 1.51 2.34
N LEU A 18 -9.15 0.45 1.55
CA LEU A 18 -10.07 -0.68 1.55
C LEU A 18 -10.16 -1.31 2.94
N ASN A 19 -9.04 -1.49 3.62
CA ASN A 19 -8.99 -2.09 4.94
C ASN A 19 -9.79 -1.29 5.98
N SER A 20 -9.79 0.04 5.88
CA SER A 20 -10.57 0.91 6.77
C SER A 20 -12.05 0.96 6.41
N GLY A 21 -12.40 1.00 5.12
CA GLY A 21 -13.79 1.22 4.67
C GLY A 21 -14.61 -0.03 4.35
N ILE A 22 -14.01 -1.21 4.22
CA ILE A 22 -14.71 -2.41 3.73
C ILE A 22 -15.90 -2.84 4.61
N PHE A 23 -15.86 -2.57 5.91
CA PHE A 23 -16.95 -2.92 6.82
C PHE A 23 -18.14 -1.97 6.75
N GLU A 24 -17.96 -0.74 6.28
CA GLU A 24 -19.05 0.21 6.06
C GLU A 24 -19.95 -0.26 4.91
N VAL A 25 -19.35 -0.89 3.88
CA VAL A 25 -20.07 -1.42 2.72
C VAL A 25 -20.76 -2.76 3.02
N ILE A 26 -20.11 -3.62 3.80
CA ILE A 26 -20.64 -4.94 4.16
C ILE A 26 -21.83 -4.83 5.13
N GLY A 27 -21.85 -3.77 5.97
CA GLY A 27 -22.88 -3.56 6.97
C GLY A 27 -22.78 -4.54 8.15
N THR A 28 -23.65 -4.37 9.13
CA THR A 28 -23.66 -5.16 10.38
C THR A 28 -24.23 -6.57 10.23
N ALA A 29 -24.86 -6.87 9.08
CA ALA A 29 -25.58 -8.12 8.84
C ALA A 29 -24.67 -9.34 8.61
N ARG A 30 -23.40 -9.13 8.27
CA ARG A 30 -22.41 -10.21 8.10
C ARG A 30 -21.42 -10.15 9.26
N ASP A 31 -21.43 -11.15 10.12
CA ASP A 31 -20.42 -11.27 11.17
C ASP A 31 -19.02 -11.37 10.53
N GLN A 32 -18.04 -10.68 11.10
CA GLN A 32 -16.63 -10.71 10.68
C GLN A 32 -16.08 -12.14 10.63
N SER A 33 -16.64 -13.05 11.46
CA SER A 33 -16.29 -14.48 11.45
C SER A 33 -16.72 -15.19 10.16
N GLN A 34 -17.85 -14.80 9.57
CA GLN A 34 -18.39 -15.42 8.35
C GLN A 34 -17.63 -14.99 7.10
N VAL A 35 -17.23 -13.71 7.03
CA VAL A 35 -16.51 -13.17 5.85
C VAL A 35 -15.00 -13.41 5.93
N ARG A 36 -14.46 -13.78 7.10
CA ARG A 36 -13.04 -14.13 7.32
C ARG A 36 -12.05 -13.11 6.73
N LEU A 37 -12.39 -11.81 6.76
CA LEU A 37 -11.52 -10.74 6.23
C LEU A 37 -10.36 -10.38 7.16
N ARG A 38 -10.50 -10.66 8.47
CA ARG A 38 -9.51 -10.27 9.50
C ARG A 38 -8.05 -10.65 9.18
N PRO A 39 -7.73 -11.84 8.63
CA PRO A 39 -6.36 -12.19 8.26
C PRO A 39 -5.80 -11.27 7.17
N PHE A 40 -6.58 -10.96 6.13
CA PHE A 40 -6.16 -10.07 5.04
C PHE A 40 -5.89 -8.66 5.56
N LEU A 41 -6.80 -8.14 6.39
CA LEU A 41 -6.69 -6.80 6.98
C LEU A 41 -5.45 -6.66 7.87
N ARG A 42 -5.08 -7.72 8.61
CA ARG A 42 -3.85 -7.75 9.40
C ARG A 42 -2.61 -7.85 8.52
N ASN A 43 -2.62 -8.74 7.53
CA ASN A 43 -1.49 -8.98 6.65
C ASN A 43 -1.10 -7.73 5.86
N VAL A 44 -2.09 -6.98 5.36
CA VAL A 44 -1.84 -5.70 4.66
C VAL A 44 -1.06 -4.75 5.56
N ARG A 45 -1.52 -4.51 6.79
CA ARG A 45 -0.86 -3.58 7.74
C ARG A 45 0.56 -4.01 8.11
N THR A 46 0.78 -5.31 8.25
CA THR A 46 2.12 -5.84 8.55
C THR A 46 3.05 -5.76 7.36
N HIS A 47 2.57 -6.13 6.16
CA HIS A 47 3.42 -6.26 4.98
C HIS A 47 3.84 -4.92 4.40
N THR A 48 2.95 -3.92 4.38
CA THR A 48 3.25 -2.59 3.81
C THR A 48 4.32 -1.84 4.60
N ARG A 49 4.54 -2.21 5.87
CA ARG A 49 5.55 -1.58 6.73
C ARG A 49 6.99 -1.88 6.35
N HIS A 50 7.25 -2.97 5.62
CA HIS A 50 8.61 -3.40 5.25
C HIS A 50 9.36 -2.35 4.44
N ALA A 51 8.67 -1.64 3.55
CA ALA A 51 9.26 -0.61 2.71
C ALA A 51 8.42 0.65 2.88
N PRO A 52 8.92 1.67 3.60
CA PRO A 52 8.13 2.87 3.86
C PRO A 52 7.71 3.53 2.53
N GLU A 53 6.40 3.73 2.37
CA GLU A 53 5.80 4.28 1.15
C GLU A 53 6.31 5.69 0.85
N ALA A 54 6.61 6.48 1.89
CA ALA A 54 7.13 7.84 1.75
C ALA A 54 8.42 7.89 0.90
N TYR A 55 9.35 6.94 1.07
CA TYR A 55 10.57 6.90 0.25
C TYR A 55 10.26 6.53 -1.21
N LYS A 56 9.28 5.64 -1.43
CA LYS A 56 8.86 5.28 -2.79
C LYS A 56 8.20 6.42 -3.54
N ILE A 57 7.43 7.24 -2.83
CA ILE A 57 6.84 8.47 -3.38
C ILE A 57 7.94 9.50 -3.65
N ALA A 58 8.90 9.67 -2.74
CA ALA A 58 10.03 10.58 -2.93
C ALA A 58 10.88 10.20 -4.15
N ASP A 59 11.19 8.91 -4.36
CA ASP A 59 11.92 8.42 -5.53
C ASP A 59 11.18 8.71 -6.85
N VAL A 60 9.86 8.49 -6.86
CA VAL A 60 9.02 8.79 -8.03
C VAL A 60 8.95 10.30 -8.26
N GLY A 61 8.84 11.10 -7.20
CA GLY A 61 8.84 12.57 -7.27
C GLY A 61 10.16 13.12 -7.79
N GLN A 62 11.29 12.59 -7.31
CA GLN A 62 12.62 12.99 -7.76
C GLN A 62 12.82 12.69 -9.25
N HIS A 63 12.31 11.55 -9.72
CA HIS A 63 12.32 11.24 -11.14
C HIS A 63 11.40 12.16 -11.95
N SER A 64 10.17 12.41 -11.47
CA SER A 64 9.18 13.21 -12.19
C SER A 64 9.54 14.70 -12.24
N LEU A 65 10.18 15.23 -11.20
CA LEU A 65 10.51 16.66 -11.08
C LEU A 65 11.91 16.98 -11.61
N ASN A 66 12.89 16.13 -11.31
CA ASN A 66 14.30 16.40 -11.57
C ASN A 66 14.93 15.48 -12.64
N GLY A 67 14.16 14.52 -13.19
CA GLY A 67 14.65 13.57 -14.19
C GLY A 67 15.65 12.53 -13.64
N GLN A 68 15.91 12.53 -12.34
CA GLN A 68 16.91 11.65 -11.73
C GLN A 68 16.32 10.27 -11.42
N TYR A 69 17.04 9.20 -11.76
CA TYR A 69 16.65 7.85 -11.37
C TYR A 69 17.02 7.56 -9.92
N PRO A 70 16.22 6.74 -9.20
CA PRO A 70 16.57 6.31 -7.85
C PRO A 70 17.85 5.48 -7.85
N ILE A 71 18.66 5.65 -6.81
CA ILE A 71 19.91 4.92 -6.62
C ILE A 71 19.56 3.45 -6.35
N PRO A 72 20.12 2.47 -7.10
CA PRO A 72 19.87 1.06 -6.86
C PRO A 72 20.28 0.66 -5.45
N GLY A 73 19.36 0.01 -4.73
CA GLY A 73 19.57 -0.51 -3.38
C GLY A 73 18.61 -1.66 -3.12
N PHE A 74 18.76 -2.36 -2.00
CA PHE A 74 17.91 -3.50 -1.66
C PHE A 74 16.42 -3.15 -1.54
N THR A 75 16.12 -1.89 -1.25
CA THR A 75 14.76 -1.39 -1.04
C THR A 75 14.35 -0.33 -2.04
N SER A 76 15.21 0.10 -2.98
CA SER A 76 14.98 1.17 -3.98
C SER A 76 14.40 0.67 -5.30
#